data_AF-A0A5J4G224-F1
#
_entry.id   AF-A0A5J4G224-F1
#
_cell.length_a   1.000
_cell.length_b   1.000
_cell.length_c   1.000
_cell.angle_alpha   90.00
_cell.angle_beta   90.00
_cell.angle_gamma   90.00
#
_symmetry.space_group_name_H-M   'P 1'
#
loop_
_entity.id
_entity.type
_entity.pdbx_description
1 polymer ?
#
loop_
_entity_poly.entity_id
_entity_poly.type
_entity_poly.pdbx_seq_one_letter_code
_entity_poly.pdbx_strand_id
1 'polypeptide(L)'
;MSITLKKVKLQYMFKNKIGRYLLYAIGEIVLVVIGILLALNINNNNEARKENNEYLRILNNIRFDLIKDTLSISKAIPYYESRATLAKRIVNDELSENDYKSCIFCASMLAFEFPILLNKKGSILLSNLNLSISQNDSLAFNILGFYKENEINFEPTRIEVGKNVMENIKHWRNNYPWFSKVISGKGDPKFIDYITNDPDFKNRVAYFKVMISDNYIKKLNDYNEQAKKLIEDIDDRLL
;
A
#
# COMPACT_ATOMS: atom_id res chain seq x y z
N MET A 1 48.86 -55.81 64.11
CA MET A 1 47.82 -56.03 63.08
C MET A 1 46.65 -55.06 63.30
N SER A 2 46.75 -53.77 62.92
CA SER A 2 45.65 -52.79 63.17
C SER A 2 45.62 -51.54 62.25
N ILE A 3 46.72 -51.18 61.59
CA ILE A 3 46.78 -49.95 60.77
C ILE A 3 46.10 -50.13 59.38
N THR A 4 46.06 -51.36 58.86
CA THR A 4 45.53 -51.67 57.52
C THR A 4 43.99 -51.56 57.44
N LEU A 5 43.27 -51.95 58.50
CA LEU A 5 41.79 -51.90 58.54
C LEU A 5 41.24 -50.47 58.63
N LYS A 6 41.97 -49.54 59.26
CA LYS A 6 41.58 -48.11 59.38
C LYS A 6 41.61 -47.40 58.03
N LYS A 7 42.60 -47.68 57.17
CA LYS A 7 42.72 -47.10 55.81
C LYS A 7 41.59 -47.58 54.88
N VAL A 8 41.23 -48.86 54.97
CA VAL A 8 40.13 -49.42 54.20
C VAL A 8 38.79 -48.81 54.64
N LYS A 9 38.50 -48.74 55.95
CA LYS A 9 37.26 -48.11 56.45
C LYS A 9 37.10 -46.64 56.02
N LEU A 10 38.18 -45.85 56.02
CA LEU A 10 38.16 -44.47 55.49
C LEU A 10 37.85 -44.44 53.98
N GLN A 11 38.52 -45.27 53.17
CA GLN A 11 38.29 -45.30 51.72
C GLN A 11 36.85 -45.70 51.36
N TYR A 12 36.23 -46.63 52.07
CA TYR A 12 34.83 -47.01 51.87
C TYR A 12 33.83 -45.93 52.37
N MET A 13 34.16 -45.23 53.46
CA MET A 13 33.33 -44.11 53.98
C MET A 13 33.34 -42.87 53.08
N PHE A 14 34.48 -42.56 52.44
CA PHE A 14 34.57 -41.44 51.50
C PHE A 14 33.94 -41.77 50.13
N LYS A 15 34.12 -43.00 49.62
CA LYS A 15 33.58 -43.42 48.31
C LYS A 15 32.03 -43.39 48.25
N ASN A 16 31.36 -43.80 49.32
CA ASN A 16 29.88 -43.78 49.41
C ASN A 16 29.30 -42.37 49.66
N LYS A 17 30.07 -41.47 50.27
CA LYS A 17 29.65 -40.07 50.50
C LYS A 17 29.86 -39.22 49.25
N ILE A 18 31.00 -39.36 48.58
CA ILE A 18 31.32 -38.62 47.34
C ILE A 18 30.29 -38.92 46.24
N GLY A 19 29.92 -40.19 46.04
CA GLY A 19 28.89 -40.55 45.06
C GLY A 19 27.52 -39.92 45.34
N ARG A 20 27.15 -39.78 46.62
CA ARG A 20 25.92 -39.07 47.02
C ARG A 20 26.02 -37.58 46.68
N TYR A 21 27.10 -36.90 47.07
CA TYR A 21 27.29 -35.48 46.74
C TYR A 21 27.34 -35.22 45.23
N LEU A 22 27.90 -36.14 44.44
CA LEU A 22 27.94 -36.03 42.99
C LEU A 22 26.53 -36.17 42.36
N LEU A 23 25.72 -37.11 42.84
CA LEU A 23 24.32 -37.26 42.41
C LEU A 23 23.48 -36.02 42.77
N TYR A 24 23.69 -35.44 43.95
CA TYR A 24 23.02 -34.20 44.35
C TYR A 24 23.43 -33.02 43.46
N ALA A 25 24.72 -32.85 43.17
CA ALA A 25 25.21 -31.79 42.29
C ALA A 25 24.69 -31.94 40.84
N ILE A 26 24.61 -33.17 40.31
CA ILE A 26 24.00 -33.42 38.99
C ILE A 26 22.50 -33.10 39.02
N GLY A 27 21.79 -33.50 40.08
CA GLY A 27 20.38 -33.17 40.25
C GLY A 27 20.15 -31.65 40.27
N GLU A 28 21.01 -30.90 40.97
CA GLU A 28 20.96 -29.44 41.03
C GLU A 28 21.23 -28.79 39.65
N ILE A 29 22.23 -29.26 38.91
CA ILE A 29 22.50 -28.78 37.55
C ILE A 29 21.30 -29.06 36.62
N VAL A 30 20.73 -30.27 36.67
CA VAL A 30 19.56 -30.63 35.85
C VAL A 30 18.37 -29.74 36.20
N LEU A 31 18.13 -29.48 37.49
CA LEU A 31 17.05 -28.61 37.94
C LEU A 31 17.25 -27.16 37.48
N VAL A 32 18.47 -26.63 37.56
CA VAL A 32 18.82 -25.31 37.05
C VAL A 32 18.63 -25.22 35.54
N VAL A 33 19.09 -26.22 34.79
CA VAL A 33 18.92 -26.28 33.32
C VAL A 33 17.44 -26.30 32.93
N ILE A 34 16.62 -27.11 33.60
CA ILE A 34 15.15 -27.12 33.38
C ILE A 34 14.56 -25.73 33.67
N GLY A 35 14.99 -25.08 34.76
CA GLY A 35 14.57 -23.72 35.09
C GLY A 35 14.89 -22.70 33.99
N ILE A 36 16.12 -22.74 33.44
CA ILE A 36 16.55 -21.85 32.34
C ILE A 36 15.73 -22.12 31.08
N LEU A 37 15.54 -23.39 30.70
CA LEU A 37 14.76 -23.76 29.51
C LEU A 37 13.30 -23.31 29.62
N LEU A 38 12.69 -23.46 30.80
CA LEU A 38 11.33 -22.96 31.06
C LEU A 38 11.26 -21.43 30.95
N ALA A 39 12.22 -20.72 31.55
CA ALA A 39 12.29 -19.26 31.46
C ALA A 39 12.44 -18.78 30.00
N LEU A 40 13.32 -19.43 29.23
CA LEU A 40 13.50 -19.15 27.80
C LEU A 40 12.22 -19.42 27.00
N ASN A 41 11.56 -20.55 27.23
CA ASN A 41 10.31 -20.89 26.54
C ASN A 41 9.18 -19.90 26.85
N ILE A 42 9.03 -19.48 28.10
CA ILE A 42 8.05 -18.46 28.49
C ILE A 42 8.35 -17.13 27.79
N ASN A 43 9.62 -16.72 27.76
CA ASN A 43 10.03 -15.49 27.09
C ASN A 43 9.75 -15.55 25.58
N ASN A 44 10.13 -16.64 24.91
CA ASN A 44 9.91 -16.84 23.48
C ASN A 44 8.41 -16.83 23.13
N ASN A 45 7.56 -17.46 23.95
CA ASN A 45 6.10 -17.43 23.75
C ASN A 45 5.52 -16.02 23.94
N ASN A 46 6.02 -15.25 24.92
CA ASN A 46 5.60 -13.87 25.11
C ASN A 46 6.02 -12.97 23.94
N GLU A 47 7.22 -13.17 23.40
CA GLU A 47 7.72 -12.46 22.23
C GLU A 47 6.90 -12.78 20.99
N ALA A 48 6.65 -14.06 20.70
CA ALA A 48 5.79 -14.49 19.59
C ALA A 48 4.36 -13.93 19.70
N ARG A 49 3.79 -13.84 20.91
CA ARG A 49 2.48 -13.20 21.13
C ARG A 49 2.51 -11.71 20.82
N LYS A 50 3.56 -10.99 21.22
CA LYS A 50 3.72 -9.56 20.91
C LYS A 50 3.86 -9.32 19.41
N GLU A 51 4.66 -10.14 18.73
CA GLU A 51 4.82 -10.08 17.28
C GLU A 51 3.50 -10.34 16.55
N ASN A 52 2.74 -11.36 16.96
CA ASN A 52 1.43 -11.64 16.37
C ASN A 52 0.43 -10.48 16.59
N ASN A 53 0.39 -9.90 17.79
CA ASN A 53 -0.47 -8.75 18.06
C ASN A 53 -0.10 -7.53 17.19
N GLU A 54 1.20 -7.31 16.98
CA GLU A 54 1.69 -6.25 16.10
C GLU A 54 1.33 -6.51 14.64
N TYR A 55 1.45 -7.75 14.17
CA TYR A 55 1.01 -8.17 12.84
C TYR A 55 -0.48 -7.90 12.62
N LEU A 56 -1.35 -8.33 13.54
CA LEU A 56 -2.80 -8.08 13.45
C LEU A 56 -3.13 -6.59 13.48
N ARG A 57 -2.40 -5.79 14.27
CA ARG A 57 -2.54 -4.33 14.29
C ARG A 57 -2.16 -3.71 12.94
N ILE A 58 -1.10 -4.19 12.30
CA ILE A 58 -0.68 -3.74 10.97
C ILE A 58 -1.74 -4.12 9.93
N LEU A 59 -2.23 -5.37 9.93
CA LEU A 59 -3.30 -5.81 9.04
C LEU A 59 -4.55 -4.93 9.17
N ASN A 60 -4.97 -4.62 10.39
CA ASN A 60 -6.12 -3.75 10.62
C ASN A 60 -5.90 -2.33 10.06
N ASN A 61 -4.69 -1.77 10.20
CA ASN A 61 -4.36 -0.47 9.58
C ASN A 61 -4.42 -0.54 8.05
N ILE A 62 -3.83 -1.59 7.46
CA ILE A 62 -3.86 -1.82 6.01
C ILE A 62 -5.30 -1.91 5.52
N ARG A 63 -6.15 -2.66 6.23
CA ARG A 63 -7.58 -2.76 5.92
C ARG A 63 -8.26 -1.40 5.87
N PHE A 64 -8.06 -0.56 6.89
CA PHE A 64 -8.64 0.80 6.90
C PHE A 64 -8.13 1.67 5.76
N ASP A 65 -6.85 1.55 5.42
CA ASP A 65 -6.24 2.26 4.29
C ASP A 65 -6.85 1.80 2.96
N LEU A 66 -6.95 0.49 2.73
CA LEU A 66 -7.57 -0.07 1.52
C LEU A 66 -9.05 0.34 1.39
N ILE A 67 -9.81 0.39 2.49
CA ILE A 67 -11.20 0.87 2.47
C ILE A 67 -11.27 2.34 2.02
N LYS A 68 -10.36 3.19 2.52
CA LYS A 68 -10.32 4.61 2.09
C LYS A 68 -9.92 4.76 0.63
N ASP A 69 -8.93 3.99 0.21
CA ASP A 69 -8.43 4.01 -1.16
C ASP A 69 -9.52 3.58 -2.15
N THR A 70 -10.20 2.46 -1.87
CA THR A 70 -11.31 1.94 -2.69
C THR A 70 -12.47 2.94 -2.77
N LEU A 71 -12.82 3.63 -1.68
CA LEU A 71 -13.82 4.70 -1.69
C LEU A 71 -13.42 5.90 -2.55
N SER A 72 -12.14 6.29 -2.51
CA SER A 72 -11.62 7.39 -3.33
C SER A 72 -11.62 7.02 -4.82
N ILE A 73 -11.10 5.84 -5.14
CA ILE A 73 -11.03 5.31 -6.51
C ILE A 73 -12.42 5.11 -7.10
N SER A 74 -13.38 4.63 -6.31
CA SER A 74 -14.77 4.46 -6.76
C SER A 74 -15.44 5.79 -7.15
N LYS A 75 -14.93 6.94 -6.66
CA LYS A 75 -15.36 8.28 -7.11
C LYS A 75 -14.57 8.76 -8.33
N ALA A 76 -13.30 8.35 -8.45
CA ALA A 76 -12.44 8.69 -9.57
C ALA A 76 -12.88 8.03 -10.89
N ILE A 77 -13.32 6.76 -10.84
CA ILE A 77 -13.77 6.02 -12.04
C ILE A 77 -14.84 6.79 -12.83
N PRO A 78 -16.02 7.14 -12.26
CA PRO A 78 -17.04 7.89 -13.01
C PRO A 78 -16.58 9.30 -13.42
N TYR A 79 -15.64 9.91 -12.69
CA TYR A 79 -15.03 11.19 -13.05
C TYR A 79 -14.22 11.09 -14.34
N TYR A 80 -13.48 9.99 -14.54
CA TYR A 80 -12.70 9.77 -15.75
C TYR A 80 -13.53 9.19 -16.89
N GLU A 81 -14.52 8.35 -16.63
CA GLU A 81 -15.46 7.83 -17.65
C GLU A 81 -16.27 8.94 -18.32
N SER A 82 -16.77 9.90 -17.53
CA SER A 82 -17.48 11.07 -18.06
C SER A 82 -16.59 11.94 -18.94
N ARG A 83 -15.31 12.13 -18.55
CA ARG A 83 -14.31 12.84 -19.36
C ARG A 83 -13.94 12.08 -20.62
N ALA A 84 -13.79 10.76 -20.56
CA ALA A 84 -13.51 9.92 -21.72
C ALA A 84 -14.64 10.01 -22.75
N THR A 85 -15.89 9.96 -22.26
CA THR A 85 -17.10 10.13 -23.09
C THR A 85 -17.12 11.51 -23.74
N LEU A 86 -16.86 12.58 -22.97
CA LEU A 86 -16.80 13.93 -23.51
C LEU A 86 -15.67 14.11 -24.53
N ALA A 87 -14.47 13.59 -24.22
CA ALA A 87 -13.31 13.64 -25.09
C ALA A 87 -13.60 12.95 -26.42
N LYS A 88 -14.29 11.80 -26.39
CA LYS A 88 -14.72 11.10 -27.60
C LYS A 88 -15.60 11.98 -28.49
N ARG A 89 -16.60 12.65 -27.90
CA ARG A 89 -17.50 13.56 -28.64
C ARG A 89 -16.73 14.72 -29.27
N ILE A 90 -15.80 15.34 -28.53
CA ILE A 90 -14.94 16.43 -29.03
C ILE A 90 -14.09 15.95 -30.21
N VAL A 91 -13.41 14.81 -30.05
CA VAL A 91 -12.51 14.27 -31.09
C VAL A 91 -13.27 13.88 -32.36
N ASN A 92 -14.52 13.45 -32.23
CA ASN A 92 -15.39 13.05 -33.33
C ASN A 92 -16.18 14.21 -33.97
N ASP A 93 -15.97 15.46 -33.55
CA ASP A 93 -16.73 16.63 -34.02
C ASP A 93 -18.25 16.53 -33.74
N GLU A 94 -18.63 15.89 -32.63
CA GLU A 94 -20.04 15.68 -32.23
C GLU A 94 -20.58 16.83 -31.35
N LEU A 95 -19.82 17.93 -31.19
CA LEU A 95 -20.20 19.11 -30.41
C LEU A 95 -20.33 20.34 -31.30
N SER A 96 -21.44 21.06 -31.17
CA SER A 96 -21.63 22.39 -31.74
C SER A 96 -20.98 23.48 -30.88
N GLU A 97 -20.82 24.69 -31.43
CA GLU A 97 -20.35 25.86 -30.67
C GLU A 97 -21.23 26.15 -29.43
N ASN A 98 -22.54 25.93 -29.52
CA ASN A 98 -23.46 26.09 -28.38
C ASN A 98 -23.24 25.03 -27.31
N ASP A 99 -22.86 23.80 -27.70
CA ASP A 99 -22.47 22.78 -26.74
C ASP A 99 -21.23 23.23 -25.95
N TYR A 100 -20.19 23.75 -26.62
CA TYR A 100 -19.00 24.27 -25.92
C TYR A 100 -19.31 25.43 -24.96
N LYS A 101 -20.17 26.37 -25.36
CA LYS A 101 -20.58 27.50 -24.51
C LYS A 101 -21.34 27.06 -23.26
N SER A 102 -22.16 26.02 -23.38
CA SER A 102 -22.96 25.48 -22.27
C SER A 102 -22.19 24.46 -21.40
N CYS A 103 -21.08 23.93 -21.93
CA CYS A 103 -20.31 22.86 -21.32
C CYS A 103 -19.14 23.38 -20.47
N ILE A 104 -19.41 23.61 -19.18
CA ILE A 104 -18.38 23.98 -18.17
C ILE A 104 -17.20 22.98 -18.16
N PHE A 105 -17.48 21.70 -18.41
CA PHE A 105 -16.48 20.64 -18.40
C PHE A 105 -15.61 20.57 -19.66
N CYS A 106 -16.09 21.04 -20.82
CA CYS A 106 -15.33 21.02 -22.07
C CYS A 106 -14.07 21.88 -21.95
N ALA A 107 -14.23 23.06 -21.35
CA ALA A 107 -13.16 24.00 -21.08
C ALA A 107 -12.16 23.52 -20.00
N SER A 108 -12.61 22.72 -19.04
CA SER A 108 -11.87 22.41 -17.81
C SER A 108 -11.36 20.97 -17.75
N MET A 109 -11.71 20.10 -18.70
CA MET A 109 -11.34 18.68 -18.65
C MET A 109 -9.83 18.43 -18.68
N LEU A 110 -9.07 19.30 -19.34
CA LEU A 110 -7.61 19.24 -19.43
C LEU A 110 -6.91 20.01 -18.29
N ALA A 111 -7.68 20.70 -17.44
CA ALA A 111 -7.19 21.61 -16.41
C ALA A 111 -7.26 21.01 -15.00
N PHE A 112 -7.93 19.87 -14.83
CA PHE A 112 -8.12 19.25 -13.53
C PHE A 112 -8.00 17.73 -13.61
N GLU A 113 -7.41 17.15 -12.58
CA GLU A 113 -7.43 15.71 -12.31
C GLU A 113 -8.22 15.40 -11.03
N PHE A 114 -8.61 14.14 -10.85
CA PHE A 114 -9.19 13.69 -9.59
C PHE A 114 -8.07 13.34 -8.62
N PRO A 115 -8.01 13.94 -7.42
CA PRO A 115 -6.93 13.65 -6.47
C PRO A 115 -7.09 12.24 -5.88
N ILE A 116 -6.13 11.37 -6.16
CA ILE A 116 -6.01 10.04 -5.55
C ILE A 116 -4.74 10.00 -4.71
N LEU A 117 -4.90 9.67 -3.43
CA LEU A 117 -3.81 9.51 -2.47
C LEU A 117 -3.90 8.10 -1.90
N LEU A 118 -2.91 7.26 -2.20
CA LEU A 118 -2.82 5.90 -1.70
C LEU A 118 -1.90 5.84 -0.47
N ASN A 119 -2.32 5.13 0.57
CA ASN A 119 -1.52 4.99 1.78
C ASN A 119 -0.67 3.71 1.76
N LYS A 120 0.66 3.87 1.78
CA LYS A 120 1.63 2.77 1.80
C LYS A 120 2.28 2.51 3.16
N LYS A 121 1.86 3.22 4.21
CA LYS A 121 2.49 3.08 5.53
C LYS A 121 2.33 1.66 6.08
N GLY A 122 1.15 1.08 5.91
CA GLY A 122 0.86 -0.28 6.37
C GLY A 122 1.76 -1.33 5.72
N SER A 123 1.98 -1.26 4.39
CA SER A 123 2.84 -2.20 3.69
C SER A 123 4.32 -2.09 4.06
N ILE A 124 4.81 -0.87 4.31
CA ILE A 124 6.18 -0.65 4.81
C ILE A 124 6.35 -1.23 6.23
N LEU A 125 5.36 -1.05 7.09
CA LEU A 125 5.40 -1.67 8.43
C LEU A 125 5.36 -3.20 8.33
N LEU A 126 4.54 -3.73 7.43
CA LEU A 126 4.43 -5.17 7.20
C LEU A 126 5.74 -5.76 6.67
N SER A 127 6.42 -5.09 5.73
CA SER A 127 7.71 -5.56 5.19
C SER A 127 8.83 -5.55 6.22
N ASN A 128 8.73 -4.68 7.23
CA ASN A 128 9.73 -4.55 8.29
C ASN A 128 9.47 -5.47 9.49
N LEU A 129 8.35 -6.19 9.52
CA LEU A 129 8.05 -7.16 10.58
C LEU A 129 9.00 -8.37 10.47
N ASN A 130 9.37 -8.95 11.62
CA ASN A 130 10.29 -10.09 11.69
C ASN A 130 9.91 -11.22 10.71
N LEU A 131 10.95 -11.72 10.03
CA LEU A 131 10.87 -12.55 8.81
C LEU A 131 10.13 -13.89 9.00
N SER A 132 10.03 -14.40 10.22
CA SER A 132 9.36 -15.67 10.52
C SER A 132 7.86 -15.67 10.18
N ILE A 133 7.18 -14.54 10.36
CA ILE A 133 5.76 -14.37 10.01
C ILE A 133 5.63 -13.94 8.55
N SER A 134 6.39 -12.95 8.10
CA SER A 134 6.24 -12.37 6.76
C SER A 134 6.74 -13.26 5.61
N GLN A 135 7.68 -14.18 5.85
CA GLN A 135 8.20 -15.08 4.79
C GLN A 135 7.35 -16.33 4.56
N ASN A 136 6.54 -16.74 5.54
CA ASN A 136 5.74 -17.97 5.45
C ASN A 136 4.22 -17.71 5.39
N ASP A 137 3.79 -16.47 5.59
CA ASP A 137 2.38 -16.09 5.54
C ASP A 137 1.95 -15.67 4.13
N SER A 138 1.02 -16.42 3.55
CA SER A 138 0.50 -16.17 2.20
C SER A 138 -0.24 -14.84 2.07
N LEU A 139 -0.93 -14.38 3.11
CA LEU A 139 -1.63 -13.10 3.10
C LEU A 139 -0.64 -11.93 3.12
N ALA A 140 0.37 -12.00 3.98
CA ALA A 140 1.43 -10.99 4.02
C ALA A 140 2.14 -10.87 2.66
N PHE A 141 2.45 -12.01 2.04
CA PHE A 141 3.03 -12.05 0.70
C PHE A 141 2.13 -11.39 -0.35
N ASN A 142 0.83 -11.72 -0.35
CA ASN A 142 -0.15 -11.16 -1.30
C ASN A 142 -0.31 -9.65 -1.13
N ILE A 143 -0.38 -9.16 0.12
CA ILE A 143 -0.45 -7.72 0.41
C ILE A 143 0.80 -7.01 -0.13
N LEU A 144 1.99 -7.50 0.19
CA LEU A 144 3.24 -6.89 -0.27
C LEU A 144 3.35 -6.92 -1.81
N GLY A 145 2.89 -8.01 -2.43
CA GLY A 145 2.78 -8.14 -3.89
C GLY A 145 1.87 -7.09 -4.50
N PHE A 146 0.67 -6.91 -3.96
CA PHE A 146 -0.29 -5.89 -4.39
C PHE A 146 0.30 -4.48 -4.34
N TYR A 147 0.93 -4.09 -3.23
CA TYR A 147 1.52 -2.75 -3.13
C TYR A 147 2.68 -2.55 -4.11
N LYS A 148 3.52 -3.58 -4.29
CA LYS A 148 4.64 -3.53 -5.24
C LYS A 148 4.17 -3.46 -6.69
N GLU A 149 3.14 -4.22 -7.04
CA GLU A 149 2.55 -4.18 -8.39
C GLU A 149 1.97 -2.80 -8.69
N ASN A 150 1.24 -2.21 -7.74
CA ASN A 150 0.67 -0.87 -7.91
C ASN A 150 1.73 0.23 -7.97
N GLU A 151 2.84 0.10 -7.23
CA GLU A 151 3.98 1.01 -7.36
C GLU A 151 4.59 1.00 -8.77
N ILE A 152 4.63 -0.16 -9.42
CA ILE A 152 5.21 -0.33 -10.76
C ILE A 152 4.21 0.04 -11.86
N ASN A 153 2.94 -0.36 -11.70
CA ASN A 153 1.95 -0.30 -12.78
C ASN A 153 0.97 0.86 -12.64
N PHE A 154 0.48 1.16 -11.43
CA PHE A 154 -0.55 2.17 -11.20
C PHE A 154 0.03 3.58 -11.04
N GLU A 155 0.97 3.72 -10.11
CA GLU A 155 1.52 5.02 -9.71
C GLU A 155 2.15 5.82 -10.88
N PRO A 156 2.94 5.22 -11.79
CA PRO A 156 3.49 5.97 -12.92
C PRO A 156 2.41 6.53 -13.85
N THR A 157 1.34 5.77 -14.10
CA THR A 157 0.21 6.24 -14.92
C THR A 157 -0.56 7.35 -14.22
N ARG A 158 -0.82 7.22 -12.92
CA ARG A 158 -1.43 8.29 -12.11
C ARG A 158 -0.62 9.59 -12.19
N ILE A 159 0.70 9.49 -11.98
CA ILE A 159 1.61 10.65 -12.03
C ILE A 159 1.60 11.29 -13.42
N GLU A 160 1.60 10.47 -14.48
CA GLU A 160 1.62 10.97 -15.86
C GLU A 160 0.34 11.74 -16.20
N VAL A 161 -0.83 11.28 -15.73
CA VAL A 161 -2.10 12.02 -15.88
C VAL A 161 -2.00 13.41 -15.24
N GLY A 162 -1.47 13.51 -14.02
CA GLY A 162 -1.30 14.79 -13.35
C GLY A 162 -0.27 15.70 -14.00
N LYS A 163 0.83 15.14 -14.52
CA LYS A 163 1.80 15.89 -15.32
C LYS A 163 1.16 16.46 -16.58
N ASN A 164 0.37 15.66 -17.29
CA ASN A 164 -0.30 16.13 -18.51
C ASN A 164 -1.24 17.30 -18.23
N VAL A 165 -2.02 17.24 -17.15
CA VAL A 165 -2.87 18.36 -16.71
C VAL A 165 -2.02 19.62 -16.46
N MET A 166 -0.91 19.48 -15.73
CA MET A 166 -0.02 20.59 -15.43
C MET A 166 0.64 21.18 -16.70
N GLU A 167 1.00 20.32 -17.66
CA GLU A 167 1.55 20.74 -18.95
C GLU A 167 0.55 21.55 -19.77
N ASN A 168 -0.72 21.14 -19.81
CA ASN A 168 -1.78 21.89 -20.48
C ASN A 168 -1.95 23.28 -19.85
N ILE A 169 -1.99 23.37 -18.52
CA ILE A 169 -2.09 24.66 -17.81
C ILE A 169 -0.89 25.55 -18.12
N LYS A 170 0.33 25.00 -18.08
CA LYS A 170 1.56 25.75 -18.40
C LYS A 170 1.56 26.23 -19.86
N HIS A 171 1.12 25.36 -20.79
CA HIS A 171 1.01 25.70 -22.19
C HIS A 171 0.05 26.87 -22.39
N TRP A 172 -1.13 26.83 -21.78
CA TRP A 172 -2.10 27.93 -21.89
C TRP A 172 -1.58 29.24 -21.29
N ARG A 173 -0.98 29.16 -20.09
CA ARG A 173 -0.37 30.31 -19.42
C ARG A 173 0.68 31.01 -20.28
N ASN A 174 1.51 30.23 -20.98
CA ASN A 174 2.65 30.77 -21.72
C ASN A 174 2.27 31.27 -23.13
N ASN A 175 1.26 30.66 -23.77
CA ASN A 175 0.98 30.89 -25.18
C ASN A 175 -0.28 31.71 -25.45
N TYR A 176 -1.20 31.84 -24.48
CA TYR A 176 -2.51 32.43 -24.74
C TYR A 176 -2.82 33.64 -23.84
N PRO A 177 -3.13 34.81 -24.43
CA PRO A 177 -3.40 36.03 -23.67
C PRO A 177 -4.73 36.00 -22.89
N TRP A 178 -5.63 35.07 -23.22
CA TRP A 178 -6.90 34.89 -22.52
C TRP A 178 -6.75 34.20 -21.16
N PHE A 179 -5.60 33.57 -20.87
CA PHE A 179 -5.42 32.70 -19.69
C PHE A 179 -5.76 33.40 -18.37
N SER A 180 -5.22 34.59 -18.12
CA SER A 180 -5.45 35.30 -16.85
C SER A 180 -6.92 35.69 -16.64
N LYS A 181 -7.63 36.06 -17.72
CA LYS A 181 -9.06 36.39 -17.66
C LYS A 181 -9.92 35.16 -17.40
N VAL A 182 -9.65 34.06 -18.11
CA VAL A 182 -10.41 32.80 -17.96
C VAL A 182 -10.23 32.23 -16.55
N ILE A 183 -9.00 32.15 -16.04
CA ILE A 183 -8.73 31.68 -14.68
C ILE A 183 -9.32 32.61 -13.61
N SER A 184 -9.49 33.91 -13.91
CA SER A 184 -10.17 34.87 -13.04
C SER A 184 -11.70 34.88 -13.20
N GLY A 185 -12.29 33.95 -13.95
CA GLY A 185 -13.73 33.83 -14.16
C GLY A 185 -14.37 34.89 -15.06
N LYS A 186 -13.57 35.71 -15.76
CA LYS A 186 -14.08 36.81 -16.61
C LYS A 186 -14.50 36.37 -18.02
N GLY A 187 -14.10 35.16 -18.44
CA GLY A 187 -14.28 34.68 -19.80
C GLY A 187 -13.45 35.46 -20.84
N ASP A 188 -13.30 34.89 -22.03
CA ASP A 188 -12.72 35.58 -23.20
C ASP A 188 -13.20 34.88 -24.48
N PRO A 189 -13.73 35.59 -25.49
CA PRO A 189 -14.15 34.97 -26.75
C PRO A 189 -13.03 34.19 -27.45
N LYS A 190 -11.76 34.61 -27.30
CA LYS A 190 -10.61 33.90 -27.87
C LYS A 190 -10.40 32.51 -27.24
N PHE A 191 -10.86 32.32 -26.00
CA PHE A 191 -10.83 31.01 -25.37
C PHE A 191 -11.92 30.09 -25.94
N ILE A 192 -13.12 30.63 -26.20
CA ILE A 192 -14.20 29.87 -26.85
C ILE A 192 -13.78 29.45 -28.26
N ASP A 193 -13.17 30.36 -29.01
CA ASP A 193 -12.60 30.06 -30.33
C ASP A 193 -11.53 28.96 -30.24
N TYR A 194 -10.61 29.04 -29.27
CA TYR A 194 -9.59 28.01 -29.03
C TYR A 194 -10.20 26.61 -28.79
N ILE A 195 -11.15 26.48 -27.86
CA ILE A 195 -11.73 25.17 -27.55
C ILE A 195 -12.68 24.63 -28.63
N THR A 196 -13.15 25.48 -29.54
CA THR A 196 -14.09 25.10 -30.60
C THR A 196 -13.36 24.77 -31.91
N ASN A 197 -12.36 25.58 -32.28
CA ASN A 197 -11.80 25.60 -33.63
C ASN A 197 -10.30 25.28 -33.70
N ASP A 198 -9.54 25.40 -32.61
CA ASP A 198 -8.09 25.22 -32.64
C ASP A 198 -7.71 23.71 -32.63
N PRO A 199 -6.97 23.22 -33.64
CA PRO A 199 -6.48 21.84 -33.66
C PRO A 199 -5.61 21.47 -32.46
N ASP A 200 -4.88 22.40 -31.84
CA ASP A 200 -4.09 22.14 -30.63
C ASP A 200 -4.98 21.65 -29.49
N PHE A 201 -6.12 22.30 -29.25
CA PHE A 201 -7.07 21.87 -28.22
C PHE A 201 -7.55 20.43 -28.49
N LYS A 202 -7.98 20.15 -29.72
CA LYS A 202 -8.48 18.82 -30.10
C LYS A 202 -7.40 17.74 -29.97
N ASN A 203 -6.17 18.05 -30.35
CA ASN A 203 -5.03 17.14 -30.20
C ASN A 203 -4.72 16.83 -28.73
N ARG A 204 -4.79 17.83 -27.84
CA ARG A 204 -4.64 17.62 -26.39
C ARG A 204 -5.76 16.77 -25.82
N VAL A 205 -7.01 17.00 -26.24
CA VAL A 205 -8.17 16.18 -25.84
C VAL A 205 -8.01 14.74 -26.33
N ALA A 206 -7.56 14.53 -27.56
CA ALA A 206 -7.29 13.19 -28.10
C ALA A 206 -6.21 12.45 -27.30
N TYR A 207 -5.10 13.12 -26.98
CA TYR A 207 -4.04 12.54 -26.16
C TYR A 207 -4.52 12.20 -24.75
N PHE A 208 -5.21 13.13 -24.09
CA PHE A 208 -5.78 12.91 -22.76
C PHE A 208 -6.78 11.74 -22.74
N LYS A 209 -7.62 11.62 -23.78
CA LYS A 209 -8.53 10.48 -23.95
C LYS A 209 -7.78 9.15 -23.96
N VAL A 210 -6.71 9.02 -24.73
CA VAL A 210 -5.90 7.79 -24.80
C VAL A 210 -5.33 7.45 -23.42
N MET A 211 -4.78 8.45 -22.72
CA MET A 211 -4.23 8.25 -21.38
C MET A 211 -5.27 7.72 -20.39
N ILE A 212 -6.46 8.33 -20.35
CA ILE A 212 -7.48 7.97 -19.37
C ILE A 212 -8.26 6.72 -19.74
N SER A 213 -8.64 6.56 -21.02
CA SER A 213 -9.60 5.53 -21.47
C SER A 213 -8.95 4.16 -21.63
N ASP A 214 -7.77 4.12 -22.26
CA ASP A 214 -7.16 2.86 -22.66
C ASP A 214 -6.32 2.23 -21.53
N ASN A 215 -5.99 3.02 -20.50
CA ASN A 215 -5.03 2.62 -19.48
C ASN A 215 -5.48 2.95 -18.06
N TYR A 216 -5.78 4.22 -17.78
CA TYR A 216 -5.96 4.63 -16.38
C TYR A 216 -7.26 4.15 -15.73
N ILE A 217 -8.41 4.22 -16.44
CA ILE A 217 -9.68 3.71 -15.93
C ILE A 217 -9.60 2.20 -15.63
N LYS A 218 -8.98 1.43 -16.52
CA LYS A 218 -8.76 0.00 -16.30
C LYS A 218 -7.94 -0.24 -15.03
N LYS A 219 -6.81 0.46 -14.87
CA LYS A 219 -5.95 0.35 -13.68
C LYS A 219 -6.67 0.76 -12.38
N LEU A 220 -7.56 1.74 -12.43
CA LEU A 220 -8.42 2.11 -11.30
C LEU A 220 -9.38 0.96 -10.92
N ASN A 221 -10.00 0.31 -11.91
CA ASN A 221 -10.86 -0.85 -11.67
C ASN A 221 -10.05 -2.03 -11.11
N ASP A 222 -8.92 -2.36 -11.73
CA ASP A 222 -8.05 -3.46 -11.29
C ASP A 222 -7.57 -3.25 -9.83
N TYR A 223 -7.17 -2.02 -9.46
CA TYR A 223 -6.83 -1.67 -8.08
C TYR A 223 -8.01 -1.95 -7.14
N ASN A 224 -9.20 -1.45 -7.50
CA ASN A 224 -10.38 -1.51 -6.65
C ASN A 224 -10.83 -2.96 -6.42
N GLU A 225 -10.78 -3.81 -7.45
CA GLU A 225 -11.11 -5.24 -7.34
C GLU A 225 -10.11 -5.98 -6.46
N GLN A 226 -8.81 -5.81 -6.71
CA GLN A 226 -7.75 -6.47 -5.92
C GLN A 226 -7.76 -6.01 -4.46
N ALA A 227 -7.95 -4.70 -4.22
CA ALA A 227 -8.02 -4.14 -2.87
C ALA A 227 -9.22 -4.68 -2.09
N LYS A 228 -10.39 -4.82 -2.72
CA LYS A 228 -11.58 -5.42 -2.08
C LYS A 228 -11.34 -6.88 -1.68
N LYS A 229 -10.72 -7.66 -2.56
CA LYS A 229 -10.35 -9.04 -2.23
C LYS A 229 -9.38 -9.11 -1.04
N LEU A 230 -8.36 -8.24 -1.02
CA LEU A 230 -7.45 -8.18 0.13
C LEU A 230 -8.14 -7.74 1.42
N ILE A 231 -9.14 -6.86 1.36
CA ILE A 231 -9.94 -6.49 2.53
C ILE A 231 -10.67 -7.72 3.08
N GLU A 232 -11.29 -8.54 2.22
CA GLU A 232 -11.95 -9.80 2.61
C GLU A 232 -10.95 -10.77 3.24
N ASP A 233 -9.79 -11.00 2.61
CA ASP A 233 -8.75 -11.90 3.13
C ASP A 233 -8.20 -11.41 4.50
N ILE A 234 -8.11 -10.09 4.70
CA ILE A 234 -7.71 -9.51 5.99
C ILE A 234 -8.82 -9.65 7.03
N ASP A 235 -10.07 -9.44 6.66
CA ASP A 235 -11.21 -9.62 7.56
C ASP A 235 -11.27 -11.06 8.08
N ASP A 236 -11.13 -12.04 7.20
CA ASP A 236 -11.07 -13.47 7.57
C ASP A 236 -9.92 -13.78 8.53
N ARG A 237 -8.79 -13.07 8.43
CA ARG A 237 -7.64 -13.23 9.33
C ARG A 237 -7.85 -12.59 10.71
N LEU A 238 -8.69 -11.56 10.79
CA LEU A 238 -8.93 -10.80 12.01
C LEU A 238 -10.06 -11.40 12.87
N LEU A 239 -10.85 -12.34 12.33
CA LEU A 239 -11.84 -13.15 13.06
C LEU A 239 -11.19 -14.19 13.99
#